data_AF-A0A6A5VIM4-F1
#
_entry.id   AF-A0A6A5VIM4-F1
#
_cell.length_a   1.000
_cell.length_b   1.000
_cell.length_c   1.000
_cell.angle_alpha   90.00
_cell.angle_beta   90.00
_cell.angle_gamma   90.00
#
_symmetry.space_group_name_H-M   'P 1'
#
loop_
_entity.id
_entity.type
_entity.pdbx_description
1 polymer ?
#
loop_
_entity_poly.entity_id
_entity_poly.type
_entity_poly.pdbx_seq_one_letter_code
_entity_poly.pdbx_strand_id
1 'polypeptide(L)'
;MPINQPSNQIKLTNVTLVRMRKGKKRFEIACYKNKIQDWKNKIEKDLDNVIQIEGVYLNVSKGQRASKADLEKAWPGKTNKEIVEDILEHGEYQVGEKERGAELERIKHEVINIVASKLVEPKSKRVYTTGLIEKSLDQLSQQYSGQQQGEKDAAEDKEKALPKWRGVVATKDAKSQANHAIKCLMAHQPIPVTRIQMRLRIICPTAITKQTVKSAAKEEKGKGAVGEEQQAPKSVKETLLSYVEIVETEETTGSEWEAVGLVEPGNYKHLNDFIESQTKGRGRVEVLDQSVGVDV
;
A
#
# COMPACT_ATOMS: atom_id res chain seq x y z
N MET A 1 52.42 33.16 -11.09
CA MET A 1 51.44 34.27 -11.26
C MET A 1 50.09 33.78 -10.76
N PRO A 2 49.38 34.52 -9.90
CA PRO A 2 48.01 34.16 -9.55
C PRO A 2 47.13 34.25 -10.80
N ILE A 3 46.50 33.15 -11.18
CA ILE A 3 45.54 33.12 -12.29
C ILE A 3 44.29 33.85 -11.80
N ASN A 4 44.07 35.07 -12.26
CA ASN A 4 42.95 35.93 -11.88
C ASN A 4 41.66 35.58 -12.66
N GLN A 5 41.47 34.31 -12.98
CA GLN A 5 40.26 33.79 -13.59
C GLN A 5 39.51 32.95 -12.55
N PRO A 6 38.17 33.07 -12.46
CA PRO A 6 37.39 32.20 -11.60
C PRO A 6 37.70 30.75 -11.99
N SER A 7 37.87 29.88 -10.99
CA SER A 7 38.08 28.46 -11.23
C SER A 7 36.94 27.94 -12.11
N ASN A 8 37.24 27.28 -13.24
CA ASN A 8 36.27 26.64 -14.15
C ASN A 8 35.62 25.40 -13.51
N GLN A 9 35.31 25.46 -12.22
CA GLN A 9 34.66 24.41 -11.46
C GLN A 9 33.16 24.66 -11.42
N ILE A 10 32.41 23.85 -12.18
CA ILE A 10 30.95 23.84 -12.15
C ILE A 10 30.51 23.05 -10.92
N LYS A 11 29.97 23.75 -9.91
CA LYS A 11 29.33 23.11 -8.76
C LYS A 11 27.85 22.93 -9.06
N LEU A 12 27.42 21.69 -9.14
CA LEU A 12 26.01 21.39 -9.33
C LEU A 12 25.27 21.60 -8.01
N THR A 13 24.26 22.45 -8.02
CA THR A 13 23.36 22.69 -6.88
C THR A 13 22.11 21.82 -7.01
N ASN A 14 21.63 21.26 -5.89
CA ASN A 14 20.38 20.48 -5.80
C ASN A 14 20.30 19.20 -6.67
N VAL A 15 21.42 18.49 -6.83
CA VAL A 15 21.48 17.25 -7.63
C VAL A 15 21.27 16.03 -6.76
N THR A 16 20.50 15.07 -7.27
CA THR A 16 20.46 13.72 -6.73
C THR A 16 21.13 12.76 -7.69
N LEU A 17 21.96 11.88 -7.12
CA LEU A 17 22.72 10.90 -7.87
C LEU A 17 21.92 9.61 -7.94
N VAL A 18 21.59 9.18 -9.16
CA VAL A 18 21.06 7.84 -9.40
C VAL A 18 22.25 6.94 -9.70
N ARG A 19 22.41 5.88 -8.92
CA ARG A 19 23.54 4.95 -9.01
C ARG A 19 23.03 3.59 -9.48
N MET A 20 23.73 3.01 -10.44
CA MET A 20 23.50 1.63 -10.90
C MET A 20 24.83 0.88 -10.95
N ARG A 21 24.87 -0.30 -10.35
CA ARG A 21 26.03 -1.19 -10.45
C ARG A 21 25.77 -2.24 -11.52
N LYS A 22 26.57 -2.23 -12.58
CA LYS A 22 26.49 -3.22 -13.66
C LYS A 22 27.86 -3.81 -13.94
N GLY A 23 27.98 -5.13 -13.76
CA GLY A 23 29.26 -5.83 -13.76
C GLY A 23 30.19 -5.37 -12.63
N LYS A 24 31.43 -5.00 -12.97
CA LYS A 24 32.44 -4.53 -12.01
C LYS A 24 32.47 -3.00 -11.82
N LYS A 25 31.65 -2.25 -12.55
CA LYS A 25 31.67 -0.77 -12.55
C LYS A 25 30.37 -0.20 -11.98
N ARG A 26 30.49 1.01 -11.43
CA ARG A 26 29.38 1.82 -10.94
C ARG A 26 29.14 2.93 -11.94
N PHE A 27 27.89 3.10 -12.35
CA PHE A 27 27.46 4.15 -13.24
C PHE A 27 26.54 5.07 -12.47
N GLU A 28 26.69 6.37 -12.69
CA GLU A 28 26.00 7.44 -11.99
C GLU A 28 25.44 8.45 -12.99
N ILE A 29 24.24 8.96 -12.70
CA ILE A 29 23.59 10.04 -13.45
C ILE A 29 23.18 11.16 -12.50
N ALA A 30 23.36 12.40 -12.95
CA ALA A 30 22.95 13.61 -12.25
C ALA A 30 21.52 13.98 -12.62
N CYS A 31 20.58 13.81 -11.69
CA CYS A 31 19.16 14.11 -11.91
C CYS A 31 18.67 15.22 -10.99
N TYR A 32 17.61 15.92 -11.42
CA TYR A 32 16.87 16.82 -10.55
C TYR A 32 16.11 16.04 -9.48
N LYS A 33 16.25 16.46 -8.23
CA LYS A 33 15.74 15.75 -7.06
C LYS A 33 14.24 15.43 -7.12
N ASN A 34 13.41 16.39 -7.51
CA ASN A 34 11.96 16.22 -7.57
C ASN A 34 11.49 15.34 -8.75
N LYS A 35 12.29 15.23 -9.81
CA LYS A 35 11.88 14.61 -11.08
C LYS A 35 12.09 13.10 -11.12
N ILE A 36 12.90 12.54 -10.21
CA ILE A 36 13.17 11.09 -10.17
C ILE A 36 11.89 10.30 -9.81
N GLN A 37 11.11 10.79 -8.85
CA GLN A 37 9.85 10.14 -8.47
C GLN A 37 8.80 10.24 -9.58
N ASP A 38 8.67 11.41 -10.21
CA ASP A 38 7.77 11.63 -11.35
C ASP A 38 8.09 10.68 -12.51
N TRP A 39 9.37 10.45 -12.78
CA TRP A 39 9.83 9.48 -13.78
C TRP A 39 9.43 8.05 -13.43
N LYS A 40 9.62 7.62 -12.17
CA LYS A 40 9.21 6.28 -11.72
C LYS A 40 7.69 6.09 -11.75
N ASN A 41 6.94 7.14 -11.48
CA ASN A 41 5.49 7.17 -11.59
C ASN A 41 4.99 7.33 -13.03
N LYS A 42 5.91 7.47 -14.01
CA LYS A 42 5.64 7.67 -15.45
C LYS A 42 4.79 8.91 -15.75
N ILE A 43 4.88 9.92 -14.88
CA ILE A 43 4.20 11.21 -15.04
C ILE A 43 4.96 12.06 -16.08
N GLU A 44 6.28 12.11 -15.96
CA GLU A 44 7.17 12.81 -16.88
C GLU A 44 7.83 11.81 -17.82
N LYS A 45 7.87 12.13 -19.13
CA LYS A 45 8.44 11.26 -20.18
C LYS A 45 9.65 11.87 -20.89
N ASP A 46 9.95 13.14 -20.63
CA ASP A 46 11.05 13.84 -21.28
C ASP A 46 12.34 13.74 -20.44
N LEU A 47 13.37 13.10 -21.00
CA LEU A 47 14.66 12.89 -20.31
C LEU A 47 15.37 14.20 -19.95
N ASP A 48 15.27 15.21 -20.81
CA ASP A 48 15.96 16.49 -20.65
C ASP A 48 15.45 17.27 -19.42
N ASN A 49 14.19 17.04 -19.03
CA ASN A 49 13.60 17.64 -17.83
C ASN A 49 14.01 16.92 -16.53
N VAL A 50 14.38 15.64 -16.62
CA VAL A 50 14.73 14.81 -15.46
C VAL A 50 16.22 14.91 -15.14
N ILE A 51 17.05 15.01 -16.17
CA ILE A 51 18.51 14.91 -16.07
C ILE A 51 19.11 16.30 -16.21
N GLN A 52 20.08 16.62 -15.36
CA GLN A 52 20.74 17.92 -15.39
C GLN A 52 21.95 17.97 -16.34
N ILE A 53 22.62 16.83 -16.53
CA ILE A 53 23.74 16.71 -17.47
C ILE A 53 23.53 15.46 -18.32
N GLU A 54 23.46 15.65 -19.63
CA GLU A 54 23.35 14.55 -20.59
C GLU A 54 24.66 13.75 -20.62
N GLY A 55 24.68 12.62 -19.91
CA GLY A 55 25.81 11.71 -19.90
C GLY A 55 25.84 10.74 -18.72
N VAL A 56 26.45 9.58 -18.95
CA VAL A 56 26.68 8.56 -17.92
C VAL A 56 28.10 8.73 -17.36
N TYR A 57 28.20 8.79 -16.03
CA TYR A 57 29.44 9.00 -15.31
C TYR A 57 29.82 7.75 -14.51
N LEU A 58 31.10 7.52 -14.26
CA LEU A 58 31.56 6.59 -13.23
C LEU A 58 31.51 7.25 -11.84
N ASN A 59 31.70 8.57 -11.81
CA ASN A 59 31.59 9.39 -10.62
C ASN A 59 31.20 10.82 -11.00
N VAL A 60 29.98 11.24 -10.67
CA VAL A 60 29.49 12.59 -11.01
C VAL A 60 30.22 13.66 -10.19
N SER A 61 30.47 13.42 -8.90
CA SER A 61 31.15 14.38 -8.02
C SER A 61 32.58 14.70 -8.47
N LYS A 62 33.25 13.74 -9.12
CA LYS A 62 34.60 13.89 -9.70
C LYS A 62 34.58 14.25 -11.20
N GLY A 63 33.40 14.34 -11.82
CA GLY A 63 33.25 14.60 -13.25
C GLY A 63 33.82 13.50 -14.16
N GLN A 64 33.99 12.27 -13.65
CA GLN A 64 34.59 11.17 -14.41
C GLN A 64 33.53 10.52 -15.30
N ARG A 65 33.53 10.86 -16.60
CA ARG A 65 32.61 10.28 -17.60
C ARG A 65 32.94 8.82 -17.89
N ALA A 66 31.93 7.99 -18.11
CA ALA A 66 32.13 6.61 -18.54
C ALA A 66 32.70 6.56 -19.97
N SER A 67 33.69 5.69 -20.20
CA SER A 67 34.24 5.48 -21.54
C SER A 67 33.28 4.67 -22.41
N LYS A 68 33.30 4.87 -23.74
CA LYS A 68 32.44 4.12 -24.66
C LYS A 68 32.64 2.60 -24.54
N ALA A 69 33.88 2.16 -24.35
CA ALA A 69 34.22 0.75 -24.13
C ALA A 69 33.59 0.15 -22.85
N ASP A 70 33.42 0.98 -21.81
CA ASP A 70 32.78 0.55 -20.56
C ASP A 70 31.27 0.49 -20.66
N LEU A 71 30.69 1.44 -21.41
CA LEU A 71 29.27 1.44 -21.73
C LEU A 71 28.91 0.23 -22.59
N GLU A 72 29.71 -0.08 -23.60
CA GLU A 72 29.48 -1.23 -24.48
C GLU A 72 29.60 -2.58 -23.75
N LYS A 73 30.53 -2.70 -22.78
CA LYS A 73 30.63 -3.89 -21.92
C LYS A 73 29.45 -4.06 -20.97
N ALA A 74 28.86 -2.97 -20.49
CA ALA A 74 27.74 -3.01 -19.55
C ALA A 74 26.37 -3.06 -20.27
N TRP A 75 26.29 -2.47 -21.46
CA TRP A 75 25.12 -2.40 -22.32
C TRP A 75 25.55 -2.62 -23.78
N PRO A 76 25.55 -3.87 -24.26
CA PRO A 76 25.93 -4.15 -25.64
C PRO A 76 24.90 -3.54 -26.60
N GLY A 77 25.37 -2.72 -27.54
CA GLY A 77 24.58 -2.19 -28.65
C GLY A 77 23.51 -1.14 -28.30
N LYS A 78 23.50 -0.57 -27.09
CA LYS A 78 22.55 0.47 -26.69
C LYS A 78 23.07 1.89 -26.90
N THR A 79 22.16 2.81 -27.18
CA THR A 79 22.45 4.25 -27.28
C THR A 79 22.57 4.87 -25.89
N ASN A 80 23.30 5.99 -25.75
CA ASN A 80 23.43 6.73 -24.48
C ASN A 80 22.08 7.04 -23.82
N LYS A 81 21.04 7.35 -24.60
CA LYS A 81 19.69 7.64 -24.11
C LYS A 81 19.02 6.41 -23.47
N GLU A 82 19.09 5.27 -24.14
CA GLU A 82 18.54 4.00 -23.63
C GLU A 82 19.28 3.51 -22.38
N ILE A 83 20.59 3.77 -22.29
CA ILE A 83 21.38 3.46 -21.08
C ILE A 83 20.91 4.31 -19.91
N VAL A 84 20.64 5.59 -20.17
CA VAL A 84 20.14 6.52 -19.16
C VAL A 84 18.75 6.10 -18.66
N GLU A 85 17.84 5.70 -19.55
CA GLU A 85 16.53 5.15 -19.17
C GLU A 85 16.67 3.90 -18.28
N ASP A 86 17.56 2.96 -18.65
CA ASP A 86 17.81 1.74 -17.87
C ASP A 86 18.35 2.07 -16.47
N ILE A 87 19.23 3.07 -16.35
CA ILE A 87 19.75 3.54 -15.07
C ILE A 87 18.68 4.28 -14.26
N LEU A 88 17.77 5.02 -14.88
CA LEU A 88 16.67 5.68 -14.16
C LEU A 88 15.64 4.67 -13.64
N GLU A 89 15.37 3.61 -14.39
CA GLU A 89 14.39 2.57 -14.02
C GLU A 89 14.95 1.62 -12.94
N HIS A 90 16.16 1.08 -13.17
CA HIS A 90 16.78 0.09 -12.29
C HIS A 90 17.77 0.67 -11.27
N GLY A 91 18.06 1.97 -11.36
CA GLY A 91 19.00 2.63 -10.46
C GLY A 91 18.43 2.88 -9.07
N GLU A 92 19.35 2.85 -8.11
CA GLU A 92 19.11 3.24 -6.73
C GLU A 92 19.44 4.72 -6.57
N TYR A 93 18.56 5.47 -5.91
CA TYR A 93 18.81 6.85 -5.58
C TYR A 93 18.49 7.07 -4.11
N GLN A 94 19.25 7.95 -3.47
CA GLN A 94 18.99 8.31 -2.09
C GLN A 94 17.92 9.38 -2.06
N VAL A 95 16.73 9.03 -1.59
CA VAL A 95 15.66 10.01 -1.30
C VAL A 95 16.17 10.96 -0.21
N GLY A 96 15.97 12.26 -0.40
CA GLY A 96 16.34 13.25 0.61
C GLY A 96 15.53 13.08 1.89
N GLU A 97 16.08 13.47 3.04
CA GLU A 97 15.39 13.35 4.34
C GLU A 97 14.05 14.10 4.36
N LYS A 98 14.04 15.33 3.82
CA LYS A 98 12.81 16.14 3.71
C LYS A 98 11.73 15.50 2.84
N GLU A 99 12.12 14.85 1.73
CA GLU A 99 11.16 14.18 0.83
C GLU A 99 10.64 12.89 1.44
N ARG A 100 11.52 12.12 2.09
CA ARG A 100 11.10 10.93 2.85
C ARG A 100 10.11 11.32 3.95
N GLY A 101 10.36 12.43 4.64
CA GLY A 101 9.46 12.99 5.64
C GLY A 101 8.10 13.38 5.04
N ALA A 102 8.10 14.16 3.96
CA ALA A 102 6.87 14.57 3.28
C ALA A 102 6.06 13.38 2.73
N GLU A 103 6.72 12.37 2.16
CA GLU A 103 6.06 11.16 1.69
C GLU A 103 5.49 10.34 2.85
N LEU A 104 6.24 10.21 3.95
CA LEU A 104 5.77 9.52 5.14
C LEU A 104 4.59 10.27 5.78
N GLU A 105 4.61 11.60 5.83
CA GLU A 105 3.49 12.41 6.29
C GLU A 105 2.28 12.29 5.37
N ARG A 106 2.47 12.26 4.05
CA ARG A 106 1.38 12.04 3.08
C ARG A 106 0.68 10.72 3.36
N ILE A 107 1.45 9.63 3.49
CA ILE A 107 0.92 8.31 3.80
C ILE A 107 0.32 8.28 5.21
N LYS A 108 0.92 8.97 6.20
CA LYS A 108 0.38 9.08 7.57
C LYS A 108 -1.01 9.71 7.55
N HIS A 109 -1.17 10.85 6.87
CA HIS A 109 -2.47 11.50 6.74
C HIS A 109 -3.49 10.63 6.01
N GLU A 110 -3.10 9.94 4.94
CA GLU A 110 -3.97 9.01 4.23
C GLU A 110 -4.45 7.87 5.13
N VAL A 111 -3.52 7.24 5.86
CA VAL A 111 -3.83 6.19 6.84
C VAL A 111 -4.78 6.71 7.91
N ILE A 112 -4.52 7.88 8.50
CA ILE A 112 -5.37 8.49 9.53
C ILE A 112 -6.78 8.74 8.98
N ASN A 113 -6.90 9.26 7.76
CA ASN A 113 -8.20 9.52 7.13
C ASN A 113 -9.01 8.23 6.94
N ILE A 114 -8.36 7.16 6.47
CA ILE A 114 -9.00 5.85 6.32
C ILE A 114 -9.44 5.31 7.69
N VAL A 115 -8.57 5.37 8.71
CA VAL A 115 -8.87 4.92 10.07
C VAL A 115 -10.03 5.72 10.66
N ALA A 116 -10.05 7.04 10.49
CA ALA A 116 -11.09 7.93 10.98
C ALA A 116 -12.45 7.61 10.35
N SER A 117 -12.49 7.30 9.06
CA SER A 117 -13.73 6.91 8.38
C SER A 117 -14.33 5.58 8.86
N LYS A 118 -13.55 4.75 9.57
CA LYS A 118 -13.93 3.39 9.98
C LYS A 118 -14.17 3.24 11.48
N LEU A 119 -13.77 4.20 12.31
CA LEU A 119 -13.85 4.12 13.77
C LEU A 119 -14.87 5.11 14.34
N VAL A 120 -15.68 4.63 15.30
CA VAL A 120 -16.64 5.43 16.06
C VAL A 120 -16.52 5.18 17.55
N GLU A 121 -16.94 6.18 18.32
CA GLU A 121 -17.13 6.04 19.76
C GLU A 121 -18.34 5.15 20.06
N PRO A 122 -18.22 4.12 20.91
CA PRO A 122 -19.32 3.20 21.22
C PRO A 122 -20.54 3.90 21.83
N LYS A 123 -20.32 4.86 22.73
CA LYS A 123 -21.39 5.52 23.49
C LYS A 123 -22.11 6.60 22.70
N SER A 124 -21.34 7.46 22.03
CA SER A 124 -21.90 8.62 21.30
C SER A 124 -22.26 8.30 19.85
N LYS A 125 -21.76 7.18 19.30
CA LYS A 125 -21.83 6.83 17.87
C LYS A 125 -21.24 7.91 16.95
N ARG A 126 -20.44 8.82 17.50
CA ARG A 126 -19.78 9.90 16.76
C ARG A 126 -18.45 9.42 16.22
N VAL A 127 -18.11 9.91 15.04
CA VAL A 127 -16.81 9.69 14.41
C VAL A 127 -15.74 10.49 15.14
N TYR A 128 -14.57 9.89 15.33
CA TYR A 128 -13.43 10.59 15.91
C TYR A 128 -12.80 11.56 14.91
N THR A 129 -12.26 12.67 15.43
CA THR A 129 -11.48 13.60 14.61
C THR A 129 -10.14 12.96 14.24
N THR A 130 -9.63 13.30 13.06
CA THR A 130 -8.33 12.82 12.56
C THR A 130 -7.19 13.09 13.54
N GLY A 131 -7.18 14.28 14.15
CA GLY A 131 -6.14 14.66 15.13
C GLY A 131 -6.20 13.87 16.45
N LEU A 132 -7.36 13.35 16.86
CA LEU A 132 -7.44 12.51 18.05
C LEU A 132 -6.87 11.11 17.76
N ILE A 133 -7.18 10.55 16.60
CA ILE A 133 -6.63 9.27 16.13
C ILE A 133 -5.12 9.36 15.95
N GLU A 134 -4.63 10.47 15.40
CA GLU A 134 -3.19 10.71 15.28
C GLU A 134 -2.48 10.63 16.64
N LYS A 135 -3.00 11.33 17.65
CA LYS A 135 -2.46 11.29 19.01
C LYS A 135 -2.48 9.88 19.60
N SER A 136 -3.55 9.11 19.38
CA SER A 136 -3.63 7.72 19.85
C SER A 136 -2.62 6.82 19.17
N LEU A 137 -2.45 6.95 17.85
CA LEU A 137 -1.45 6.18 17.10
C LEU A 137 -0.02 6.56 17.50
N ASP A 138 0.23 7.85 17.72
CA ASP A 138 1.53 8.34 18.19
C ASP A 138 1.84 7.84 19.61
N GLN A 139 0.86 7.86 20.53
CA GLN A 139 0.99 7.27 21.87
C GLN A 139 1.32 5.77 21.81
N LEU A 140 0.64 4.99 20.95
CA LEU A 140 0.94 3.58 20.74
C LEU A 140 2.36 3.40 20.18
N SER A 141 2.75 4.22 19.20
CA SER A 141 4.09 4.14 18.63
C SER A 141 5.19 4.44 19.65
N GLN A 142 4.98 5.41 20.55
CA GLN A 142 5.91 5.79 21.60
C GLN A 142 6.03 4.71 22.67
N GLN A 143 4.92 4.04 23.00
CA GLN A 143 4.91 2.92 23.93
C GLN A 143 5.81 1.77 23.47
N TYR A 144 5.90 1.53 22.15
CA TYR A 144 6.72 0.46 21.58
C TYR A 144 8.10 0.91 21.06
N SER A 145 8.33 2.20 20.82
CA SER A 145 9.65 2.70 20.40
C SER A 145 10.69 2.59 21.51
N GLY A 146 10.28 2.62 22.78
CA GLY A 146 11.15 2.41 23.95
C GLY A 146 11.61 0.97 24.19
N GLN A 147 11.09 -0.03 23.46
CA GLN A 147 11.49 -1.45 23.61
C GLN A 147 12.59 -1.87 22.63
N GLN A 148 13.18 -0.93 21.88
CA GLN A 148 14.12 -1.25 20.81
C GLN A 148 15.59 -1.26 21.29
N GLN A 149 15.91 -2.08 22.29
CA GLN A 149 17.28 -2.56 22.48
C GLN A 149 17.29 -3.94 23.16
N GLY A 150 17.19 -4.98 22.34
CA GLY A 150 17.45 -6.37 22.76
C GLY A 150 16.37 -7.37 22.38
N GLU A 151 16.18 -7.65 21.09
CA GLU A 151 15.66 -8.96 20.66
C GLU A 151 16.05 -9.19 19.20
N LYS A 152 17.30 -9.62 19.01
CA LYS A 152 17.62 -10.59 17.98
C LYS A 152 17.43 -11.95 18.63
N ASP A 153 16.77 -12.85 17.89
CA ASP A 153 16.54 -14.26 18.20
C ASP A 153 15.46 -14.56 19.26
N ALA A 154 14.22 -14.74 18.80
CA ALA A 154 13.29 -15.74 19.33
C ALA A 154 12.14 -15.96 18.33
N ALA A 155 12.36 -16.87 17.40
CA ALA A 155 11.27 -17.62 16.80
C ALA A 155 10.81 -18.64 17.83
N GLU A 156 9.74 -18.34 18.58
CA GLU A 156 8.85 -19.28 19.30
C GLU A 156 8.03 -18.50 20.35
N ASP A 157 6.82 -18.06 19.97
CA ASP A 157 5.57 -18.32 20.71
C ASP A 157 4.42 -17.57 20.01
N LYS A 158 3.58 -18.33 19.30
CA LYS A 158 2.38 -17.84 18.62
C LYS A 158 1.17 -18.19 19.46
N GLU A 159 0.77 -17.30 20.38
CA GLU A 159 -0.64 -17.07 20.76
C GLU A 159 -0.71 -15.95 21.81
N LYS A 160 -1.44 -14.87 21.51
CA LYS A 160 -1.75 -13.69 22.38
C LYS A 160 -0.71 -12.57 22.53
N ALA A 161 0.21 -12.36 21.60
CA ALA A 161 0.88 -11.05 21.51
C ALA A 161 -0.06 -10.03 20.85
N LEU A 162 -0.51 -9.00 21.59
CA LEU A 162 -1.34 -7.93 21.02
C LEU A 162 -0.60 -7.24 19.85
N PRO A 163 -1.32 -6.85 18.78
CA PRO A 163 -0.71 -6.26 17.59
C PRO A 163 -0.05 -4.92 17.90
N LYS A 164 1.26 -4.81 17.70
CA LYS A 164 2.05 -3.61 18.02
C LYS A 164 2.04 -2.62 16.83
N TRP A 165 1.68 -1.36 17.09
CA TRP A 165 1.80 -0.27 16.11
C TRP A 165 3.16 0.41 16.27
N ARG A 166 3.95 0.47 15.20
CA ARG A 166 5.29 1.09 15.18
C ARG A 166 5.38 2.31 14.26
N GLY A 167 4.24 2.78 13.76
CA GLY A 167 4.17 3.87 12.78
C GLY A 167 4.04 3.38 11.33
N VAL A 168 4.02 4.35 10.43
CA VAL A 168 3.77 4.18 9.00
C VAL A 168 5.07 3.87 8.26
N VAL A 169 5.00 2.99 7.27
CA VAL A 169 6.13 2.57 6.44
C VAL A 169 5.84 2.91 4.98
N ALA A 170 6.74 3.65 4.33
CA ALA A 170 6.54 4.12 2.95
C ALA A 170 6.48 3.01 1.89
N THR A 171 6.95 1.79 2.20
CA THR A 171 6.99 0.67 1.24
C THR A 171 5.70 -0.13 1.18
N LYS A 172 4.73 0.12 2.08
CA LYS A 172 3.48 -0.63 2.17
C LYS A 172 2.31 0.23 1.75
N ASP A 173 1.28 -0.40 1.20
CA ASP A 173 0.04 0.28 0.83
C ASP A 173 -0.68 0.90 2.05
N ALA A 174 -1.26 2.08 1.87
CA ALA A 174 -1.90 2.85 2.93
C ALA A 174 -3.12 2.11 3.51
N LYS A 175 -3.91 1.40 2.69
CA LYS A 175 -5.09 0.66 3.14
C LYS A 175 -4.73 -0.52 4.03
N SER A 176 -3.70 -1.27 3.66
CA SER A 176 -3.19 -2.37 4.50
C SER A 176 -2.68 -1.86 5.85
N GLN A 177 -1.99 -0.71 5.85
CA GLN A 177 -1.49 -0.10 7.09
C GLN A 177 -2.63 0.43 7.96
N ALA A 178 -3.66 1.02 7.37
CA ALA A 178 -4.86 1.47 8.09
C ALA A 178 -5.59 0.29 8.75
N ASN A 179 -5.76 -0.83 8.06
CA ASN A 179 -6.38 -2.03 8.65
C ASN A 179 -5.55 -2.57 9.83
N HIS A 180 -4.22 -2.53 9.75
CA HIS A 180 -3.34 -2.89 10.86
C HIS A 180 -3.46 -1.89 12.02
N ALA A 181 -3.48 -0.59 11.73
CA ALA A 181 -3.66 0.48 12.71
C ALA A 181 -4.98 0.30 13.49
N ILE A 182 -6.07 0.00 12.80
CA ILE A 182 -7.38 -0.26 13.42
C ILE A 182 -7.29 -1.44 14.39
N LYS A 183 -6.66 -2.55 13.98
CA LYS A 183 -6.48 -3.73 14.86
C LYS A 183 -5.69 -3.36 16.12
N CYS A 184 -4.63 -2.57 15.98
CA CYS A 184 -3.83 -2.09 17.12
C CYS A 184 -4.63 -1.18 18.06
N LEU A 185 -5.42 -0.25 17.51
CA LEU A 185 -6.25 0.67 18.28
C LEU A 185 -7.36 -0.07 19.05
N MET A 186 -8.00 -1.05 18.41
CA MET A 186 -9.01 -1.89 19.07
C MET A 186 -8.42 -2.79 20.15
N ALA A 187 -7.20 -3.28 19.96
CA ALA A 187 -6.54 -4.18 20.91
C ALA A 187 -6.04 -3.46 22.17
N HIS A 188 -5.50 -2.26 22.02
CA HIS A 188 -4.91 -1.50 23.15
C HIS A 188 -5.88 -0.49 23.77
N GLN A 189 -6.95 -0.13 23.06
CA GLN A 189 -7.99 0.83 23.47
C GLN A 189 -7.46 2.04 24.27
N PRO A 190 -6.46 2.80 23.76
CA PRO A 190 -6.08 4.08 24.39
C PRO A 190 -7.24 5.08 24.39
N ILE A 191 -8.16 4.91 23.44
CA ILE A 191 -9.47 5.58 23.36
C ILE A 191 -10.53 4.50 23.12
N PRO A 192 -11.75 4.62 23.67
CA PRO A 192 -12.84 3.69 23.40
C PRO A 192 -13.22 3.69 21.92
N VAL A 193 -12.76 2.70 21.14
CA VAL A 193 -13.01 2.64 19.70
C VAL A 193 -13.78 1.39 19.33
N THR A 194 -14.75 1.53 18.43
CA THR A 194 -15.45 0.41 17.77
C THR A 194 -15.43 0.63 16.26
N ARG A 195 -15.41 -0.47 15.50
CA ARG A 195 -15.56 -0.39 14.04
C ARG A 195 -17.00 -0.04 13.69
N ILE A 196 -17.16 0.74 12.63
CA ILE A 196 -18.47 0.88 11.99
C ILE A 196 -18.78 -0.42 11.26
N GLN A 197 -19.85 -1.09 11.67
CA GLN A 197 -20.37 -2.28 11.02
C GLN A 197 -21.86 -2.10 10.77
N MET A 198 -22.34 -2.63 9.64
CA MET A 198 -23.76 -2.77 9.33
C MET A 198 -24.18 -4.20 9.65
N ARG A 199 -25.35 -4.34 10.27
CA ARG A 199 -25.95 -5.66 10.47
C ARG A 199 -26.80 -5.98 9.26
N LEU A 200 -26.36 -6.93 8.46
CA LEU A 200 -27.03 -7.32 7.23
C LEU A 200 -27.60 -8.72 7.37
N ARG A 201 -28.79 -8.91 6.78
CA ARG A 201 -29.39 -10.21 6.53
C ARG A 201 -29.27 -10.51 5.04
N ILE A 202 -28.58 -11.58 4.71
CA ILE A 202 -28.40 -12.07 3.35
C ILE A 202 -29.33 -13.26 3.17
N ILE A 203 -30.18 -13.20 2.15
CA ILE A 203 -31.07 -14.30 1.79
C ILE A 203 -30.74 -14.73 0.37
N CYS A 204 -30.35 -15.99 0.19
CA CYS A 204 -30.03 -16.57 -1.11
C CYS A 204 -30.68 -17.95 -1.28
N PRO A 205 -31.11 -18.34 -2.49
CA PRO A 205 -31.57 -19.70 -2.75
C PRO A 205 -30.46 -20.74 -2.56
N THR A 206 -30.76 -21.84 -1.87
CA THR A 206 -29.83 -22.95 -1.59
C THR A 206 -29.27 -23.63 -2.84
N ALA A 207 -29.99 -23.55 -3.96
CA ALA A 207 -29.53 -24.05 -5.26
C ALA A 207 -28.31 -23.29 -5.82
N ILE A 208 -28.10 -22.04 -5.37
CA ILE A 208 -27.06 -21.14 -5.86
C ILE A 208 -25.90 -21.06 -4.86
N THR A 209 -26.16 -21.20 -3.56
CA THR A 209 -25.12 -21.16 -2.52
C THR A 209 -24.06 -22.26 -2.68
N LYS A 210 -24.43 -23.40 -3.26
CA LYS A 210 -23.53 -24.53 -3.59
C LYS A 210 -22.84 -24.41 -4.96
N GLN A 211 -23.20 -23.42 -5.78
CA GLN A 211 -22.53 -23.22 -7.07
C GLN A 211 -21.13 -22.70 -6.84
N THR A 212 -20.19 -23.20 -7.63
CA THR A 212 -18.83 -22.66 -7.68
C THR A 212 -18.85 -21.37 -8.49
N VAL A 213 -18.18 -20.32 -7.99
CA VAL A 213 -18.12 -19.04 -8.67
C VAL A 213 -17.36 -19.23 -9.99
N LYS A 214 -18.06 -19.13 -11.12
CA LYS A 214 -17.40 -18.99 -12.42
C LYS A 214 -16.98 -17.53 -12.56
N SER A 215 -15.69 -17.27 -12.40
CA SER A 215 -15.08 -15.99 -12.78
C SER A 215 -15.39 -15.72 -14.25
N ALA A 216 -16.28 -14.77 -14.53
CA ALA A 216 -16.48 -14.27 -15.88
C ALA A 216 -15.23 -13.45 -16.24
N ALA A 217 -14.27 -14.09 -16.90
CA ALA A 217 -13.12 -13.45 -17.51
C ALA A 217 -13.63 -12.44 -18.55
N LYS A 218 -13.46 -11.15 -18.28
CA LYS A 218 -13.31 -10.15 -19.36
C LYS A 218 -11.82 -10.09 -19.68
N GLU A 219 -11.48 -10.49 -20.90
CA GLU A 219 -10.16 -10.28 -21.48
C GLU A 219 -9.82 -8.79 -21.53
N GLU A 220 -8.75 -8.39 -20.85
CA GLU A 220 -7.87 -7.34 -21.34
C GLU A 220 -6.45 -7.91 -21.39
N LYS A 221 -5.89 -7.97 -22.61
CA LYS A 221 -4.52 -8.40 -22.85
C LYS A 221 -3.54 -7.35 -22.34
N GLY A 222 -2.73 -7.70 -21.35
CA GLY A 222 -1.55 -6.91 -20.94
C GLY A 222 -0.63 -7.70 -20.01
N LYS A 223 0.50 -8.17 -20.55
CA LYS A 223 1.51 -9.03 -19.90
C LYS A 223 2.13 -8.41 -18.63
N GLY A 224 2.34 -9.25 -17.60
CA GLY A 224 3.30 -8.99 -16.52
C GLY A 224 3.11 -9.93 -15.32
N ALA A 225 3.84 -11.04 -15.31
CA ALA A 225 3.77 -12.05 -14.26
C ALA A 225 4.47 -11.63 -12.97
N VAL A 226 3.79 -11.73 -11.82
CA VAL A 226 4.36 -12.20 -10.53
C VAL A 226 3.24 -12.83 -9.68
N GLY A 227 3.32 -14.15 -9.50
CA GLY A 227 2.78 -14.96 -8.40
C GLY A 227 1.43 -14.63 -7.78
N GLU A 228 0.34 -15.14 -8.36
CA GLU A 228 -0.92 -15.32 -7.64
C GLU A 228 -0.93 -16.71 -6.99
N GLU A 229 -1.01 -16.75 -5.66
CA GLU A 229 -1.41 -17.95 -4.93
C GLU A 229 -2.81 -18.37 -5.41
N GLN A 230 -2.89 -19.54 -6.03
CA GLN A 230 -4.12 -20.17 -6.45
C GLN A 230 -5.01 -20.47 -5.22
N GLN A 231 -5.96 -19.59 -4.93
CA GLN A 231 -7.03 -19.89 -3.98
C GLN A 231 -8.02 -20.86 -4.64
N ALA A 232 -8.29 -21.96 -3.95
CA ALA A 232 -9.24 -23.02 -4.32
C ALA A 232 -10.60 -22.45 -4.77
N PRO A 233 -11.37 -23.16 -5.63
CA PRO A 233 -12.64 -22.66 -6.14
C PRO A 233 -13.64 -22.47 -5.00
N LYS A 234 -13.79 -21.22 -4.54
CA LYS A 234 -14.71 -20.86 -3.47
C LYS A 234 -16.14 -20.98 -3.97
N SER A 235 -16.99 -21.63 -3.17
CA SER A 235 -18.43 -21.64 -3.43
C SER A 235 -19.01 -20.23 -3.26
N VAL A 236 -20.16 -19.94 -3.89
CA VAL A 236 -20.85 -18.65 -3.71
C VAL A 236 -21.07 -18.36 -2.22
N LYS A 237 -21.37 -19.39 -1.42
CA LYS A 237 -21.45 -19.29 0.04
C LYS A 237 -20.13 -18.83 0.68
N GLU A 238 -19.01 -19.46 0.35
CA GLU A 238 -17.69 -19.10 0.92
C GLU A 238 -17.26 -17.68 0.53
N THR A 239 -17.55 -17.27 -0.71
CA THR A 239 -17.27 -15.90 -1.16
C THR A 239 -18.14 -14.89 -0.42
N LEU A 240 -19.44 -15.17 -0.22
CA LEU A 240 -20.32 -14.31 0.58
C LEU A 240 -19.85 -14.20 2.03
N LEU A 241 -19.51 -15.32 2.66
CA LEU A 241 -18.97 -15.35 4.01
C LEU A 241 -17.64 -14.61 4.12
N SER A 242 -16.83 -14.54 3.06
CA SER A 242 -15.58 -13.77 3.07
C SER A 242 -15.78 -12.25 3.13
N TYR A 243 -16.96 -11.75 2.73
CA TYR A 243 -17.33 -10.34 2.86
C TYR A 243 -17.90 -9.99 4.25
N VAL A 244 -18.31 -11.02 5.01
CA VAL A 244 -18.87 -10.88 6.35
C VAL A 244 -17.74 -11.02 7.37
N GLU A 245 -17.58 -10.04 8.26
CA GLU A 245 -16.50 -10.04 9.25
C GLU A 245 -16.82 -10.99 10.41
N ILE A 246 -18.09 -10.97 10.86
CA ILE A 246 -18.60 -11.85 11.92
C ILE A 246 -19.98 -12.35 11.49
N VAL A 247 -20.14 -13.67 11.42
CA VAL A 247 -21.43 -14.32 11.13
C VAL A 247 -22.11 -14.60 12.47
N GLU A 248 -23.29 -14.03 12.69
CA GLU A 248 -24.05 -14.21 13.94
C GLU A 248 -24.96 -15.43 13.87
N THR A 249 -25.73 -15.54 12.79
CA THR A 249 -26.63 -16.67 12.55
C THR A 249 -26.55 -17.13 11.11
N GLU A 250 -26.61 -18.45 10.94
CA GLU A 250 -26.71 -19.09 9.63
C GLU A 250 -27.81 -20.15 9.71
N GLU A 251 -28.91 -19.91 9.00
CA GLU A 251 -30.05 -20.81 8.97
C GLU A 251 -30.41 -21.19 7.53
N THR A 252 -30.87 -22.42 7.34
CA THR A 252 -31.36 -22.90 6.06
C THR A 252 -32.80 -23.33 6.23
N THR A 253 -33.71 -22.57 5.63
CA THR A 253 -35.15 -22.79 5.72
C THR A 253 -35.68 -23.23 4.36
N GLY A 254 -35.93 -24.52 4.21
CA GLY A 254 -36.46 -25.10 2.97
C GLY A 254 -35.52 -24.87 1.77
N SER A 255 -35.93 -24.00 0.85
CA SER A 255 -35.16 -23.64 -0.35
C SER A 255 -34.30 -22.40 -0.20
N GLU A 256 -34.37 -21.69 0.93
CA GLU A 256 -33.66 -20.43 1.18
C GLU A 256 -32.57 -20.60 2.25
N TRP A 257 -31.43 -19.98 2.01
CA TRP A 257 -30.33 -19.83 2.95
C TRP A 257 -30.33 -18.39 3.46
N GLU A 258 -30.38 -18.23 4.78
CA GLU A 258 -30.36 -16.96 5.46
C GLU A 258 -29.09 -16.87 6.31
N ALA A 259 -28.34 -15.79 6.16
CA ALA A 259 -27.20 -15.48 7.01
C ALA A 259 -27.32 -14.06 7.54
N VAL A 260 -27.24 -13.90 8.85
CA VAL A 260 -27.14 -12.59 9.49
C VAL A 260 -25.70 -12.40 9.96
N GLY A 261 -25.12 -11.27 9.60
CA GLY A 261 -23.75 -10.96 9.98
C GLY A 261 -23.41 -9.48 9.94
N LEU A 262 -22.29 -9.17 10.57
CA LEU A 262 -21.71 -7.84 10.63
C LEU A 262 -20.79 -7.64 9.44
N VAL A 263 -21.05 -6.60 8.67
CA VAL A 263 -20.37 -6.29 7.41
C VAL A 263 -19.83 -4.86 7.46
N GLU A 264 -18.61 -4.66 6.95
CA GLU A 264 -18.08 -3.31 6.77
C GLU A 264 -18.93 -2.54 5.73
N PRO A 265 -19.34 -1.28 5.98
CA PRO A 265 -20.19 -0.52 5.06
C PRO A 265 -19.62 -0.42 3.63
N GLY A 266 -18.30 -0.38 3.48
CA GLY A 266 -17.64 -0.34 2.18
C GLY A 266 -17.82 -1.62 1.34
N ASN A 267 -18.10 -2.75 1.99
CA ASN A 267 -18.35 -4.01 1.31
C ASN A 267 -19.83 -4.19 0.93
N TYR A 268 -20.76 -3.39 1.48
CA TYR A 268 -22.20 -3.52 1.20
C TYR A 268 -22.51 -3.46 -0.31
N LYS A 269 -21.95 -2.47 -1.02
CA LYS A 269 -22.17 -2.33 -2.47
C LYS A 269 -21.62 -3.53 -3.25
N HIS A 270 -20.39 -3.95 -2.94
CA HIS A 270 -19.77 -5.10 -3.57
C HIS A 270 -20.53 -6.40 -3.29
N LEU A 271 -21.04 -6.56 -2.07
CA LEU A 271 -21.87 -7.70 -1.67
C LEU A 271 -23.19 -7.72 -2.44
N ASN A 272 -23.86 -6.57 -2.56
CA ASN A 272 -25.12 -6.45 -3.30
C ASN A 272 -24.92 -6.74 -4.79
N ASP A 273 -23.91 -6.11 -5.42
CA ASP A 273 -23.57 -6.35 -6.83
C ASP A 273 -23.21 -7.84 -7.07
N PHE A 274 -22.48 -8.46 -6.14
CA PHE A 274 -22.12 -9.88 -6.23
C PHE A 274 -23.35 -10.79 -6.13
N ILE A 275 -24.25 -10.55 -5.17
CA ILE A 275 -25.49 -11.32 -5.00
C ILE A 275 -26.37 -11.17 -6.24
N GLU A 276 -26.57 -9.96 -6.75
CA GLU A 276 -27.35 -9.72 -7.97
C GLU A 276 -26.78 -10.51 -9.16
N SER A 277 -25.45 -10.48 -9.33
CA SER A 277 -24.77 -11.17 -10.44
C SER A 277 -24.87 -12.70 -10.36
N GLN A 278 -24.68 -13.29 -9.18
CA GLN A 278 -24.66 -14.75 -9.00
C GLN A 278 -26.07 -15.33 -8.86
N THR A 279 -26.98 -14.60 -8.25
CA THR A 279 -28.36 -15.08 -8.03
C THR A 279 -29.34 -14.69 -9.13
N LYS A 280 -28.90 -13.92 -10.13
CA LYS A 280 -29.76 -13.33 -11.19
C LYS A 280 -30.96 -12.60 -10.59
N GLY A 281 -30.75 -11.86 -9.49
CA GLY A 281 -31.77 -11.11 -8.76
C GLY A 281 -32.69 -11.94 -7.84
N ARG A 282 -32.37 -13.21 -7.55
CA ARG A 282 -33.15 -14.05 -6.62
C ARG A 282 -32.67 -13.98 -5.17
N GLY A 283 -31.47 -13.46 -4.93
CA GLY A 283 -30.97 -13.16 -3.59
C GLY A 283 -31.26 -11.71 -3.22
N ARG A 284 -31.47 -11.47 -1.93
CA ARG A 284 -31.73 -10.13 -1.36
C ARG A 284 -30.82 -9.88 -0.17
N VAL A 285 -30.40 -8.62 -0.01
CA VAL A 285 -29.72 -8.14 1.18
C VAL A 285 -30.65 -7.16 1.88
N GLU A 286 -31.01 -7.48 3.12
CA GLU A 286 -31.79 -6.61 3.99
C GLU A 286 -30.88 -5.98 5.05
N VAL A 287 -30.95 -4.65 5.19
CA VAL A 287 -30.23 -3.94 6.24
C VAL A 287 -31.07 -4.02 7.51
N LEU A 288 -30.63 -4.81 8.49
CA LEU A 288 -31.33 -4.93 9.77
C LEU A 288 -31.04 -3.74 10.68
N ASP A 289 -29.78 -3.31 10.74
CA ASP A 289 -29.35 -2.14 11.51
C ASP A 289 -28.24 -1.39 10.76
N GLN A 290 -28.39 -0.06 10.69
CA GLN A 290 -27.46 0.82 10.02
C GLN A 290 -26.26 1.23 10.88
N SER A 291 -26.26 0.94 12.19
CA SER A 291 -25.11 1.31 13.04
C SER A 291 -25.21 0.80 14.47
N VAL A 292 -24.54 -0.30 14.81
CA VAL A 292 -24.11 -0.52 16.20
C VAL A 292 -22.82 -1.32 16.22
N GLY A 293 -21.74 -0.66 16.67
CA GLY A 293 -20.61 -1.36 17.28
C GLY A 293 -21.18 -2.10 18.48
N VAL A 294 -21.23 -3.42 18.34
CA VAL A 294 -21.98 -4.37 19.14
C VAL A 294 -21.93 -4.02 20.64
N ASP A 295 -23.11 -3.80 21.24
CA ASP A 295 -23.33 -4.03 22.67
C ASP A 295 -23.25 -5.55 22.91
N VAL A 296 -22.03 -6.08 23.04
CA VAL A 296 -21.71 -7.40 23.63
C VAL A 296 -20.38 -7.25 24.37
#